data_AF-A0A349GZ85-F1
#
_entry.id   AF-A0A349GZ85-F1
#
_cell.length_a   1.000
_cell.length_b   1.000
_cell.length_c   1.000
_cell.angle_alpha   90.00
_cell.angle_beta   90.00
_cell.angle_gamma   90.00
#
_symmetry.space_group_name_H-M   'P 1'
#
loop_
_entity.id
_entity.type
_entity.pdbx_description
1 polymer ?
#
loop_
_entity_poly.entity_id
_entity_poly.type
_entity_poly.pdbx_seq_one_letter_code
_entity_poly.pdbx_strand_id
1 'polypeptide(L)'
;MTQKPVSAPPPTVAFGNHLGYRFTADVVELTADIQCSAPAPASQDWALQLWADDTLQIAELPLGPLLTDDAGQISVSGTATARIPAGEQFHALSLSLVSGADGVYDRIHDRKAFTSLQRFQQPVLQGAVACHFGVDELVIDIDGIENSRDVGNISGTLAVEVWSLEEPYTGDHWSGVPIASLIIGCLHGQSAWSSNHFVAHAAPLPAVGHLTLMLREWTPGGYMTRDYRSLERPVNQPNAAESHAAQELSESPAVPAIVPDDPPAILDEPLPVKGAGSGLMEKVRRCFGW
;
A
#
# COMPACT_ATOMS: atom_id res chain seq x y z
N MET A 1 46.57 47.86 -1.32
CA MET A 1 45.48 47.16 -0.61
C MET A 1 44.53 46.63 -1.67
N THR A 2 44.67 45.36 -2.04
CA THR A 2 43.84 44.72 -3.06
C THR A 2 42.56 44.26 -2.38
N GLN A 3 41.43 44.88 -2.74
CA GLN A 3 40.12 44.52 -2.21
C GLN A 3 39.80 43.09 -2.64
N LYS A 4 39.65 42.19 -1.67
CA LYS A 4 39.24 40.80 -1.91
C LYS A 4 37.84 40.85 -2.54
N PRO A 5 37.59 40.20 -3.68
CA PRO A 5 36.27 40.23 -4.29
C PRO A 5 35.27 39.62 -3.30
N VAL A 6 34.23 40.38 -3.00
CA VAL A 6 33.07 39.87 -2.26
C VAL A 6 32.45 38.82 -3.17
N SER A 7 32.52 37.55 -2.75
CA SER A 7 31.83 36.47 -3.46
C SER A 7 30.35 36.82 -3.55
N ALA A 8 29.78 36.78 -4.75
CA ALA A 8 28.34 36.90 -4.91
C ALA A 8 27.64 35.84 -4.04
N PRO A 9 26.48 36.16 -3.44
CA PRO A 9 25.70 35.16 -2.72
C PRO A 9 25.35 34.00 -3.66
N PRO A 10 25.25 32.77 -3.14
CA PRO A 10 24.88 31.63 -3.96
C PRO A 10 23.52 31.87 -4.63
N PRO A 11 23.30 31.31 -5.84
CA PRO A 11 22.01 31.39 -6.51
C PRO A 11 20.92 30.87 -5.57
N THR A 12 19.88 31.66 -5.42
CA THR A 12 18.71 31.33 -4.61
C THR A 12 17.58 31.02 -5.57
N VAL A 13 16.98 29.85 -5.42
CA VAL A 13 15.78 29.43 -6.13
C VAL A 13 14.68 29.29 -5.11
N ALA A 14 13.57 30.01 -5.28
CA ALA A 14 12.49 30.07 -4.30
C ALA A 14 11.13 30.19 -4.98
N PHE A 15 10.05 29.97 -4.22
CA PHE A 15 8.70 30.22 -4.71
C PHE A 15 8.46 31.72 -4.90
N GLY A 16 7.76 32.05 -5.99
CA GLY A 16 7.21 33.37 -6.28
C GLY A 16 5.87 33.60 -5.60
N ASN A 17 5.01 34.39 -6.25
CA ASN A 17 3.75 34.86 -5.64
C ASN A 17 2.58 33.89 -5.83
N HIS A 18 2.61 33.05 -6.87
CA HIS A 18 1.57 32.06 -7.12
C HIS A 18 2.05 30.66 -6.77
N LEU A 19 1.29 29.96 -5.95
CA LEU A 19 1.43 28.53 -5.71
C LEU A 19 0.07 27.94 -5.39
N GLY A 20 -0.18 26.72 -5.84
CA GLY A 20 -1.48 26.10 -5.69
C GLY A 20 -1.43 24.60 -5.88
N TYR A 21 -2.48 23.95 -5.38
CA TYR A 21 -2.78 22.57 -5.66
C TYR A 21 -4.29 22.40 -5.87
N ARG A 22 -4.67 21.39 -6.65
CA ARG A 22 -6.06 21.01 -6.84
C ARG A 22 -6.19 19.51 -7.02
N PHE A 23 -6.88 18.85 -6.10
CA PHE A 23 -7.16 17.42 -6.20
C PHE A 23 -8.32 17.15 -7.16
N THR A 24 -8.22 16.04 -7.88
CA THR A 24 -9.30 15.41 -8.65
C THR A 24 -9.09 13.90 -8.53
N ALA A 25 -9.87 13.26 -7.66
CA ALA A 25 -9.62 11.87 -7.24
C ALA A 25 -8.16 11.71 -6.75
N ASP A 26 -7.42 10.73 -7.29
CA ASP A 26 -6.02 10.45 -6.99
C ASP A 26 -5.02 11.19 -7.87
N VAL A 27 -5.44 12.28 -8.49
CA VAL A 27 -4.57 13.17 -9.25
C VAL A 27 -4.57 14.53 -8.57
N VAL A 28 -3.38 15.11 -8.43
CA VAL A 28 -3.24 16.50 -7.99
C VAL A 28 -2.59 17.31 -9.09
N GLU A 29 -3.22 18.43 -9.44
CA GLU A 29 -2.61 19.49 -10.21
C GLU A 29 -1.80 20.36 -9.26
N LEU A 30 -0.52 20.61 -9.58
CA LEU A 30 0.37 21.49 -8.84
C LEU A 30 0.76 22.67 -9.73
N THR A 31 0.69 23.87 -9.18
CA THR A 31 1.11 25.10 -9.85
C THR A 31 2.06 25.89 -8.96
N ALA A 32 3.07 26.51 -9.56
CA ALA A 32 3.96 27.41 -8.85
C ALA A 32 4.63 28.41 -9.80
N ASP A 33 4.79 29.64 -9.33
CA ASP A 33 5.81 30.56 -9.82
C ASP A 33 7.10 30.28 -9.06
N ILE A 34 8.23 30.27 -9.76
CA ILE A 34 9.56 30.09 -9.21
C ILE A 34 10.42 31.28 -9.64
N GLN A 35 11.19 31.80 -8.70
CA GLN A 35 12.13 32.90 -8.90
C GLN A 35 13.55 32.41 -8.66
N CYS A 36 14.44 32.73 -9.60
CA CYS A 36 15.85 32.39 -9.57
C CYS A 36 16.67 33.68 -9.57
N SER A 37 17.49 33.90 -8.53
CA SER A 37 18.36 35.08 -8.46
C SER A 37 19.55 35.03 -9.44
N ALA A 38 19.84 33.84 -9.95
CA ALA A 38 20.71 33.58 -11.11
C ALA A 38 20.25 32.26 -11.77
N PRO A 39 20.67 31.95 -13.02
CA PRO A 39 20.26 30.74 -13.70
C PRO A 39 20.49 29.49 -12.85
N ALA A 40 19.47 28.64 -12.74
CA ALA A 40 19.59 27.38 -12.02
C ALA A 40 20.67 26.49 -12.67
N PRO A 41 21.38 25.64 -11.90
CA PRO A 41 22.38 24.74 -12.48
C PRO A 41 21.75 23.83 -13.53
N ALA A 42 22.26 23.87 -14.77
CA ALA A 42 21.72 23.10 -15.89
C ALA A 42 21.85 21.58 -15.74
N SER A 43 22.65 21.11 -14.78
CA SER A 43 22.87 19.68 -14.50
C SER A 43 21.97 19.13 -13.39
N GLN A 44 21.01 19.92 -12.89
CA GLN A 44 20.08 19.51 -11.83
C GLN A 44 18.67 19.43 -12.39
N ASP A 45 18.00 18.33 -12.07
CA ASP A 45 16.56 18.20 -12.27
C ASP A 45 15.82 18.72 -11.04
N TRP A 46 14.66 19.30 -11.29
CA TRP A 46 13.81 19.91 -10.27
C TRP A 46 12.48 19.17 -10.18
N ALA A 47 11.85 19.26 -9.02
CA ALA A 47 10.50 18.79 -8.82
C ALA A 47 9.75 19.67 -7.82
N LEU A 48 8.42 19.62 -7.90
CA LEU A 48 7.53 20.04 -6.82
C LEU A 48 7.11 18.81 -6.04
N GLN A 49 7.19 18.87 -4.71
CA GLN A 49 6.65 17.83 -3.84
C GLN A 49 5.57 18.41 -2.95
N LEU A 50 4.40 17.78 -2.95
CA LEU A 50 3.31 18.10 -2.03
C LEU A 50 3.38 17.17 -0.83
N TRP A 51 3.37 17.73 0.37
CA TRP A 51 3.50 17.02 1.64
C TRP A 51 2.27 17.24 2.52
N ALA A 52 1.90 16.22 3.29
CA ALA A 52 0.96 16.29 4.39
C ALA A 52 1.71 16.19 5.72
N ASP A 53 1.38 17.10 6.63
CA ASP A 53 1.93 17.24 7.99
C ASP A 53 3.47 17.21 8.05
N ASP A 54 4.11 17.63 6.95
CA ASP A 54 5.55 17.59 6.71
C ASP A 54 6.22 16.19 6.82
N THR A 55 5.44 15.11 6.95
CA THR A 55 5.93 13.74 7.14
C THR A 55 5.61 12.83 5.96
N LEU A 56 4.48 13.04 5.28
CA LEU A 56 4.01 12.18 4.21
C LEU A 56 4.05 12.90 2.86
N GLN A 57 4.82 12.36 1.91
CA GLN A 57 4.85 12.87 0.55
C GLN A 57 3.61 12.39 -0.24
N ILE A 58 2.70 13.31 -0.50
CA ILE A 58 1.45 13.07 -1.23
C ILE A 58 1.71 12.95 -2.73
N ALA A 59 2.51 13.84 -3.30
CA ALA A 59 2.73 13.85 -4.75
C ALA A 59 4.10 14.43 -5.10
N GLU A 60 4.59 14.04 -6.28
CA GLU A 60 5.81 14.58 -6.88
C GLU A 60 5.56 14.89 -8.34
N LEU A 61 5.85 16.13 -8.74
CA LEU A 61 5.81 16.59 -10.11
C LEU A 61 7.25 16.89 -10.57
N PRO A 62 7.89 15.97 -11.30
CA PRO A 62 9.14 16.25 -11.99
C PRO A 62 8.97 17.40 -12.98
N LEU A 63 9.86 18.39 -12.90
CA LEU A 63 9.93 19.55 -13.78
C LEU A 63 11.07 19.44 -14.79
N GLY A 64 12.11 18.64 -14.47
CA GLY A 64 13.37 18.64 -15.21
C GLY A 64 14.17 19.92 -14.95
N PRO A 65 15.01 20.38 -15.90
CA PRO A 65 15.77 21.61 -15.74
C PRO A 65 14.87 22.85 -15.77
N LEU A 66 15.11 23.81 -14.88
CA LEU A 66 14.40 25.08 -14.88
C LEU A 66 14.95 26.02 -15.95
N LEU A 67 14.07 26.42 -16.87
CA LEU A 67 14.35 27.39 -17.92
C LEU A 67 13.62 28.70 -17.61
N THR A 68 14.33 29.66 -17.01
CA THR A 68 13.74 30.95 -16.64
C THR A 68 13.70 31.93 -17.82
N ASP A 69 12.79 32.89 -17.74
CA ASP A 69 12.79 34.07 -18.61
C ASP A 69 13.96 35.04 -18.29
N ASP A 70 14.03 36.14 -19.03
CA ASP A 70 15.04 37.19 -18.86
C ASP A 70 14.98 37.87 -17.46
N ALA A 71 13.86 37.75 -16.75
CA ALA A 71 13.66 38.26 -15.39
C ALA A 71 13.98 37.21 -14.31
N GLY A 72 14.44 36.01 -14.69
CA GLY A 72 14.73 34.93 -13.75
C GLY A 72 13.48 34.25 -13.19
N GLN A 73 12.34 34.35 -13.87
CA GLN A 73 11.07 33.79 -13.43
C GLN A 73 10.64 32.61 -14.32
N ILE A 74 9.89 31.68 -13.73
CA ILE A 74 9.23 30.60 -14.45
C ILE A 74 7.92 30.24 -13.75
N SER A 75 6.86 30.06 -14.53
CA SER A 75 5.61 29.47 -14.04
C SER A 75 5.55 28.01 -14.49
N VAL A 76 5.33 27.12 -13.53
CA VAL A 76 5.22 25.68 -13.76
C VAL A 76 3.83 25.19 -13.37
N SER A 77 3.32 24.24 -14.14
CA SER A 77 2.04 23.58 -13.90
C SER A 77 2.10 22.15 -14.41
N GLY A 78 1.52 21.22 -13.67
CA GLY A 78 1.42 19.83 -14.10
C GLY A 78 0.61 18.99 -13.14
N THR A 79 0.36 17.74 -13.53
CA THR A 79 -0.40 16.78 -12.74
C THR A 79 0.49 15.64 -12.27
N ALA A 80 0.29 15.21 -11.03
CA ALA A 80 0.95 14.06 -10.44
C ALA A 80 -0.06 13.12 -9.79
N THR A 81 0.27 11.83 -9.73
CA THR A 81 -0.49 10.87 -8.94
C THR A 81 -0.35 11.22 -7.46
N ALA A 82 -1.48 11.29 -6.76
CA ALA A 82 -1.56 11.59 -5.34
C ALA A 82 -1.66 10.29 -4.53
N ARG A 83 -0.74 10.12 -3.59
CA ARG A 83 -0.81 9.14 -2.51
C ARG A 83 -1.55 9.75 -1.32
N ILE A 84 -2.88 9.73 -1.39
CA ILE A 84 -3.76 10.27 -0.36
C ILE A 84 -3.62 9.45 0.94
N PRO A 85 -3.50 10.07 2.13
CA PRO A 85 -3.45 9.36 3.40
C PRO A 85 -4.79 8.68 3.69
N ALA A 86 -4.76 7.51 4.32
CA ALA A 86 -5.98 6.82 4.71
C ALA A 86 -6.72 7.55 5.84
N GLY A 87 -8.06 7.46 5.82
CA GLY A 87 -8.95 7.97 6.85
C GLY A 87 -9.55 9.34 6.53
N GLU A 88 -10.14 9.96 7.54
CA GLU A 88 -10.91 11.21 7.43
C GLU A 88 -10.27 12.40 8.11
N GLN A 89 -8.99 12.28 8.49
CA GLN A 89 -8.28 13.33 9.21
C GLN A 89 -8.06 14.57 8.33
N PHE A 90 -7.96 15.71 8.99
CA PHE A 90 -7.53 16.96 8.36
C PHE A 90 -6.00 17.05 8.40
N HIS A 91 -5.40 17.36 7.27
CA HIS A 91 -3.95 17.46 7.12
C HIS A 91 -3.52 18.88 6.78
N ALA A 92 -2.43 19.34 7.40
CA ALA A 92 -1.75 20.56 6.96
C ALA A 92 -0.91 20.23 5.72
N LEU A 93 -1.09 20.99 4.63
CA LEU A 93 -0.33 20.75 3.40
C LEU A 93 0.79 21.76 3.22
N SER A 94 1.91 21.30 2.66
CA SER A 94 3.02 22.16 2.24
C SER A 94 3.54 21.78 0.86
N LEU A 95 3.96 22.77 0.07
CA LEU A 95 4.62 22.56 -1.22
C LEU A 95 6.12 22.82 -1.04
N SER A 96 6.94 21.88 -1.47
CA SER A 96 8.41 21.98 -1.45
C SER A 96 8.94 22.08 -2.87
N LEU A 97 9.87 23.01 -3.07
CA LEU A 97 10.69 23.08 -4.27
C LEU A 97 12.00 22.35 -4.01
N VAL A 98 12.23 21.28 -4.77
CA VAL A 98 13.35 20.36 -4.56
C VAL A 98 14.16 20.19 -5.83
N SER A 99 15.43 19.85 -5.68
CA SER A 99 16.31 19.44 -6.78
C SER A 99 16.98 18.11 -6.45
N GLY A 100 17.46 17.43 -7.49
CA GLY A 100 18.40 16.33 -7.34
C GLY A 100 18.84 15.77 -8.67
N ALA A 101 19.16 14.47 -8.69
CA ALA A 101 19.69 13.77 -9.86
C ALA A 101 19.14 12.35 -9.91
N ASP A 102 19.09 11.77 -11.12
CA ASP A 102 18.68 10.38 -11.36
C ASP A 102 17.29 10.04 -10.78
N GLY A 103 16.37 11.01 -10.81
CA GLY A 103 15.00 10.87 -10.31
C GLY A 103 14.86 10.91 -8.79
N VAL A 104 15.94 11.21 -8.06
CA VAL A 104 15.92 11.40 -6.60
C VAL A 104 15.99 12.89 -6.29
N TYR A 105 14.97 13.43 -5.61
CA TYR A 105 14.88 14.84 -5.25
C TYR A 105 14.97 15.03 -3.74
N ASP A 106 16.19 15.10 -3.21
CA ASP A 106 16.48 15.12 -1.77
C ASP A 106 16.88 16.51 -1.25
N ARG A 107 17.20 17.46 -2.13
CA ARG A 107 17.62 18.81 -1.75
C ARG A 107 16.47 19.80 -1.81
N ILE A 108 16.02 20.25 -0.64
CA ILE A 108 14.99 21.30 -0.50
C ILE A 108 15.62 22.69 -0.66
N HIS A 109 14.99 23.54 -1.47
CA HIS A 109 15.38 24.95 -1.66
C HIS A 109 14.40 25.94 -1.05
N ASP A 110 13.10 25.66 -1.14
CA ASP A 110 12.06 26.45 -0.49
C ASP A 110 10.87 25.56 -0.14
N ARG A 111 10.10 25.96 0.88
CA ARG A 111 8.87 25.28 1.31
C ARG A 111 7.85 26.33 1.75
N LYS A 112 6.61 26.18 1.28
CA LYS A 112 5.48 27.01 1.69
C LYS A 112 4.35 26.14 2.22
N ALA A 113 3.92 26.40 3.44
CA ALA A 113 2.73 25.79 4.01
C ALA A 113 1.48 26.50 3.50
N PHE A 114 0.44 25.74 3.22
CA PHE A 114 -0.90 26.26 2.96
C PHE A 114 -1.64 26.45 4.29
N THR A 115 -2.43 27.52 4.39
CA THR A 115 -3.13 27.86 5.64
C THR A 115 -4.39 27.04 5.87
N SER A 116 -4.99 26.52 4.81
CA SER A 116 -6.20 25.70 4.88
C SER A 116 -5.83 24.24 5.10
N LEU A 117 -6.47 23.61 6.09
CA LEU A 117 -6.35 22.17 6.29
C LEU A 117 -7.13 21.42 5.19
N GLN A 118 -6.54 20.34 4.70
CA GLN A 118 -7.14 19.50 3.67
C GLN A 118 -7.75 18.24 4.29
N ARG A 119 -9.03 17.99 4.00
CA ARG A 119 -9.66 16.67 4.16
C ARG A 119 -9.85 16.04 2.79
N PHE A 120 -9.44 14.80 2.62
CA PHE A 120 -9.55 14.12 1.33
C PHE A 120 -10.92 13.44 1.18
N GLN A 121 -11.57 13.63 0.03
CA GLN A 121 -12.81 12.92 -0.28
C GLN A 121 -12.45 11.58 -0.90
N GLN A 122 -12.72 10.51 -0.17
CA GLN A 122 -12.41 9.13 -0.56
C GLN A 122 -13.48 8.17 -0.04
N PRO A 123 -13.51 6.93 -0.52
CA PRO A 123 -14.30 5.87 0.09
C PRO A 123 -13.96 5.70 1.56
N VAL A 124 -14.98 5.65 2.42
CA VAL A 124 -14.85 5.59 3.88
C VAL A 124 -15.79 4.56 4.48
N LEU A 125 -15.40 4.01 5.63
CA LEU A 125 -16.23 3.14 6.45
C LEU A 125 -17.12 4.01 7.33
N GLN A 126 -18.41 3.70 7.39
CA GLN A 126 -19.39 4.39 8.21
C GLN A 126 -19.92 3.46 9.30
N GLY A 127 -20.15 4.00 10.49
CA GLY A 127 -20.73 3.27 11.62
C GLY A 127 -19.82 2.18 12.20
N ALA A 128 -20.44 1.17 12.79
CA ALA A 128 -19.76 0.05 13.41
C ALA A 128 -19.19 -0.94 12.37
N VAL A 129 -18.08 -1.55 12.76
CA VAL A 129 -17.43 -2.65 12.04
C VAL A 129 -17.25 -3.79 13.03
N ALA A 130 -17.71 -4.98 12.66
CA ALA A 130 -17.54 -6.20 13.44
C ALA A 130 -16.99 -7.33 12.57
N CYS A 131 -16.13 -8.14 13.17
CA CYS A 131 -15.53 -9.30 12.52
C CYS A 131 -15.73 -10.54 13.41
N HIS A 132 -16.22 -11.62 12.82
CA HIS A 132 -16.38 -12.91 13.48
C HIS A 132 -15.48 -13.95 12.82
N PHE A 133 -14.44 -14.35 13.54
CA PHE A 133 -13.42 -15.29 13.06
C PHE A 133 -13.89 -16.73 13.29
N GLY A 134 -14.03 -17.50 12.21
CA GLY A 134 -14.17 -18.95 12.20
C GLY A 134 -12.81 -19.64 12.06
N VAL A 135 -12.83 -20.92 11.63
CA VAL A 135 -11.61 -21.72 11.41
C VAL A 135 -10.95 -21.36 10.08
N ASP A 136 -11.75 -21.29 9.01
CA ASP A 136 -11.33 -21.01 7.63
C ASP A 136 -12.22 -19.95 6.96
N GLU A 137 -13.09 -19.31 7.74
CA GLU A 137 -14.04 -18.31 7.29
C GLU A 137 -13.99 -17.08 8.21
N LEU A 138 -14.14 -15.90 7.63
CA LEU A 138 -14.31 -14.64 8.33
C LEU A 138 -15.61 -13.98 7.86
N VAL A 139 -16.49 -13.71 8.81
CA VAL A 139 -17.67 -12.86 8.59
C VAL A 139 -17.31 -11.43 8.96
N ILE A 140 -17.62 -10.50 8.07
CA ILE A 140 -17.35 -9.06 8.24
C ILE A 140 -18.67 -8.30 8.07
N ASP A 141 -19.07 -7.60 9.13
CA ASP A 141 -20.24 -6.73 9.15
C ASP A 141 -19.79 -5.27 9.20
N ILE A 142 -20.28 -4.46 8.26
CA ILE A 142 -19.96 -3.03 8.14
C ILE A 142 -21.26 -2.25 7.95
N ASP A 143 -21.57 -1.36 8.90
CA ASP A 143 -22.80 -0.55 8.87
C ASP A 143 -22.95 0.23 7.57
N GLY A 144 -21.87 0.85 7.08
CA GLY A 144 -21.89 1.51 5.79
C GLY A 144 -20.52 1.67 5.13
N ILE A 145 -20.53 1.79 3.81
CA ILE A 145 -19.39 2.20 3.00
C ILE A 145 -19.87 3.33 2.10
N GLU A 146 -19.24 4.50 2.17
CA GLU A 146 -19.64 5.70 1.44
C GLU A 146 -18.50 6.20 0.57
N ASN A 147 -18.81 6.63 -0.66
CA ASN A 147 -17.90 7.40 -1.47
C ASN A 147 -18.34 8.87 -1.48
N SER A 148 -17.65 9.69 -0.69
CA SER A 148 -17.94 11.12 -0.50
C SER A 148 -17.50 12.02 -1.66
N ARG A 149 -16.86 11.46 -2.69
CA ARG A 149 -16.47 12.21 -3.89
C ARG A 149 -17.69 12.67 -4.69
N ASP A 150 -17.49 13.64 -5.59
CA ASP A 150 -18.53 14.14 -6.48
C ASP A 150 -19.19 13.03 -7.32
N VAL A 151 -20.46 13.21 -7.70
CA VAL A 151 -21.30 12.22 -8.38
C VAL A 151 -20.67 11.52 -9.60
N GLY A 152 -19.79 12.21 -10.34
CA GLY A 152 -19.08 11.65 -11.50
C GLY A 152 -17.83 10.85 -11.17
N ASN A 153 -17.41 10.83 -9.91
CA ASN A 153 -16.14 10.28 -9.45
C ASN A 153 -16.36 8.90 -8.79
N ILE A 154 -16.53 7.90 -9.65
CA ILE A 154 -16.68 6.49 -9.26
C ILE A 154 -15.34 6.01 -8.67
N SER A 155 -15.42 5.21 -7.62
CA SER A 155 -14.22 4.56 -7.09
C SER A 155 -13.61 3.59 -8.10
N GLY A 156 -12.32 3.30 -7.95
CA GLY A 156 -11.75 2.05 -8.42
C GLY A 156 -12.41 0.85 -7.73
N THR A 157 -12.01 -0.36 -8.14
CA THR A 157 -12.45 -1.59 -7.48
C THR A 157 -12.09 -1.54 -6.01
N LEU A 158 -13.10 -1.65 -5.15
CA LEU A 158 -12.96 -1.68 -3.71
C LEU A 158 -12.71 -3.11 -3.24
N ALA A 159 -11.90 -3.22 -2.19
CA ALA A 159 -11.67 -4.44 -1.45
C ALA A 159 -11.78 -4.16 0.06
N VAL A 160 -12.33 -5.11 0.80
CA VAL A 160 -12.18 -5.18 2.26
C VAL A 160 -11.13 -6.21 2.55
N GLU A 161 -10.11 -5.82 3.30
CA GLU A 161 -9.04 -6.71 3.72
C GLU A 161 -8.88 -6.68 5.23
N VAL A 162 -8.58 -7.83 5.82
CA VAL A 162 -8.19 -7.92 7.23
C VAL A 162 -6.75 -8.38 7.30
N TRP A 163 -5.95 -7.62 8.03
CA TRP A 163 -4.52 -7.84 8.20
C TRP A 163 -4.16 -7.96 9.67
N SER A 164 -3.16 -8.78 9.97
CA SER A 164 -2.46 -8.76 11.25
C SER A 164 -1.14 -8.01 11.05
N LEU A 165 -1.12 -6.73 11.45
CA LEU A 165 0.01 -5.83 11.24
C LEU A 165 1.08 -5.97 12.33
N GLU A 166 2.31 -5.59 11.99
CA GLU A 166 3.43 -5.56 12.93
C GLU A 166 3.29 -4.42 13.96
N GLU A 167 2.71 -3.30 13.55
CA GLU A 167 2.43 -2.12 14.39
C GLU A 167 0.98 -1.61 14.15
N PRO A 168 0.39 -0.83 15.09
CA PRO A 168 -0.91 -0.22 14.87
C PRO A 168 -0.91 0.68 13.63
N TYR A 169 -1.94 0.56 12.79
CA TYR A 169 -1.99 1.35 11.57
C TYR A 169 -2.27 2.84 11.85
N THR A 170 -1.42 3.71 11.29
CA THR A 170 -1.48 5.17 11.46
C THR A 170 -1.70 5.92 10.14
N GLY A 171 -2.05 5.23 9.06
CA GLY A 171 -2.42 5.85 7.78
C GLY A 171 -1.30 5.97 6.74
N ASP A 172 -0.11 5.44 7.02
CA ASP A 172 1.06 5.47 6.11
C ASP A 172 1.41 4.05 5.58
N HIS A 173 2.70 3.75 5.40
CA HIS A 173 3.21 2.43 5.05
C HIS A 173 3.03 1.44 6.20
N TRP A 174 2.90 0.16 5.86
CA TRP A 174 2.65 -0.91 6.82
C TRP A 174 3.17 -2.24 6.31
N SER A 175 3.40 -3.15 7.24
CA SER A 175 3.80 -4.55 7.04
C SER A 175 2.92 -5.46 7.89
N GLY A 176 2.63 -6.66 7.40
CA GLY A 176 1.80 -7.61 8.14
C GLY A 176 1.46 -8.86 7.35
N VAL A 177 0.70 -9.74 8.00
CA VAL A 177 0.21 -10.99 7.43
C VAL A 177 -1.24 -10.79 6.98
N PRO A 178 -1.58 -11.08 5.70
CA PRO A 178 -2.95 -11.00 5.23
C PRO A 178 -3.77 -12.13 5.87
N ILE A 179 -4.95 -11.80 6.39
CA ILE A 179 -5.88 -12.77 6.99
C ILE A 179 -7.00 -13.09 6.02
N ALA A 180 -7.62 -12.06 5.44
CA ALA A 180 -8.69 -12.21 4.46
C ALA A 180 -8.68 -11.03 3.50
N SER A 181 -9.13 -11.27 2.27
CA SER A 181 -9.34 -10.22 1.26
C SER A 181 -10.56 -10.56 0.43
N LEU A 182 -11.43 -9.57 0.21
CA LEU A 182 -12.63 -9.69 -0.61
C LEU A 182 -12.79 -8.45 -1.48
N ILE A 183 -12.95 -8.66 -2.79
CA ILE A 183 -13.34 -7.61 -3.72
C ILE A 183 -14.85 -7.39 -3.64
N ILE A 184 -15.27 -6.14 -3.40
CA ILE A 184 -16.68 -5.77 -3.16
C ILE A 184 -17.31 -4.93 -4.28
N GLY A 185 -16.56 -4.61 -5.34
CA GLY A 185 -17.05 -3.89 -6.52
C GLY A 185 -16.65 -2.41 -6.53
N CYS A 186 -17.35 -1.57 -7.30
CA CYS A 186 -17.08 -0.12 -7.38
C CYS A 186 -18.26 0.69 -6.85
N LEU A 187 -18.00 1.84 -6.23
CA LEU A 187 -19.00 2.71 -5.63
C LEU A 187 -19.01 4.07 -6.32
N HIS A 188 -20.18 4.48 -6.84
CA HIS A 188 -20.37 5.79 -7.44
C HIS A 188 -20.13 6.91 -6.41
N GLY A 189 -19.68 8.08 -6.85
CA GLY A 189 -19.58 9.24 -5.99
C GLY A 189 -20.95 9.65 -5.43
N GLN A 190 -20.95 10.21 -4.23
CA GLN A 190 -22.15 10.54 -3.45
C GLN A 190 -23.11 9.36 -3.26
N SER A 191 -22.59 8.13 -3.28
CA SER A 191 -23.36 6.91 -3.05
C SER A 191 -22.80 6.12 -1.87
N ALA A 192 -23.65 5.28 -1.29
CA ALA A 192 -23.27 4.42 -0.17
C ALA A 192 -23.90 3.03 -0.29
N TRP A 193 -23.23 2.05 0.30
CA TRP A 193 -23.80 0.74 0.63
C TRP A 193 -24.02 0.66 2.14
N SER A 194 -25.16 0.13 2.56
CA SER A 194 -25.56 0.05 3.97
C SER A 194 -25.81 -1.39 4.39
N SER A 195 -25.58 -1.70 5.67
CA SER A 195 -25.81 -3.02 6.25
C SER A 195 -25.07 -4.12 5.47
N ASN A 196 -23.78 -3.90 5.26
CA ASN A 196 -22.95 -4.78 4.45
C ASN A 196 -22.56 -6.01 5.26
N HIS A 197 -22.83 -7.19 4.70
CA HIS A 197 -22.48 -8.48 5.28
C HIS A 197 -21.65 -9.26 4.28
N PHE A 198 -20.40 -9.52 4.64
CA PHE A 198 -19.44 -10.20 3.77
C PHE A 198 -18.93 -11.48 4.43
N VAL A 199 -18.69 -12.48 3.61
CA VAL A 199 -18.07 -13.74 4.01
C VAL A 199 -16.85 -13.95 3.13
N ALA A 200 -15.69 -14.15 3.76
CA ALA A 200 -14.43 -14.36 3.08
C ALA A 200 -13.72 -15.60 3.65
N HIS A 201 -12.95 -16.28 2.80
CA HIS A 201 -12.01 -17.28 3.31
C HIS A 201 -10.95 -16.60 4.19
N ALA A 202 -10.65 -17.21 5.32
CA ALA A 202 -9.69 -16.72 6.28
C ALA A 202 -8.47 -17.63 6.35
N ALA A 203 -7.29 -17.04 6.23
CA ALA A 203 -6.05 -17.69 6.63
C ALA A 203 -6.02 -17.87 8.16
N PRO A 204 -5.22 -18.85 8.66
CA PRO A 204 -5.05 -19.03 10.10
C PRO A 204 -4.60 -17.74 10.78
N LEU A 205 -5.31 -17.37 11.85
CA LEU A 205 -5.04 -16.14 12.58
C LEU A 205 -3.70 -16.24 13.34
N PRO A 206 -2.70 -15.38 13.06
CA PRO A 206 -1.47 -15.33 13.83
C PRO A 206 -1.75 -15.03 15.30
N ALA A 207 -0.97 -15.60 16.23
CA ALA A 207 -1.19 -15.41 17.67
C ALA A 207 -0.96 -13.96 18.14
N VAL A 208 -0.15 -13.19 17.41
CA VAL A 208 0.24 -11.81 17.75
C VAL A 208 0.03 -10.88 16.56
N GLY A 209 0.13 -9.58 16.80
CA GLY A 209 -0.03 -8.52 15.80
C GLY A 209 -1.33 -7.73 15.97
N HIS A 210 -1.39 -6.59 15.28
CA HIS A 210 -2.47 -5.63 15.36
C HIS A 210 -3.50 -5.90 14.25
N LEU A 211 -4.66 -6.42 14.64
CA LEU A 211 -5.73 -6.70 13.68
C LEU A 211 -6.32 -5.40 13.17
N THR A 212 -6.35 -5.26 11.85
CA THR A 212 -6.84 -4.06 11.18
C THR A 212 -7.68 -4.47 9.98
N LEU A 213 -8.91 -3.96 9.91
CA LEU A 213 -9.70 -3.97 8.68
C LEU A 213 -9.31 -2.75 7.85
N MET A 214 -9.05 -2.96 6.56
CA MET A 214 -8.70 -1.92 5.60
C MET A 214 -9.72 -1.91 4.46
N LEU A 215 -10.33 -0.75 4.23
CA LEU A 215 -11.02 -0.46 2.97
C LEU A 215 -9.97 0.00 1.96
N ARG A 216 -9.79 -0.76 0.89
CA ARG A 216 -8.79 -0.51 -0.13
C ARG A 216 -9.44 -0.25 -1.47
N GLU A 217 -8.84 0.62 -2.26
CA GLU A 217 -9.31 0.98 -3.60
C GLU A 217 -8.19 0.77 -4.62
N TRP A 218 -8.53 0.13 -5.73
CA TRP A 218 -7.64 -0.03 -6.85
C TRP A 218 -7.35 1.31 -7.53
N THR A 219 -6.08 1.64 -7.69
CA THR A 219 -5.58 2.77 -8.49
C THR A 219 -4.65 2.24 -9.59
N PRO A 220 -4.24 3.06 -10.57
CA PRO A 220 -3.18 2.67 -11.50
C PRO A 220 -1.86 2.28 -10.82
N GLY A 221 -1.60 2.76 -9.60
CA GLY A 221 -0.45 2.39 -8.78
C GLY A 221 -0.67 1.16 -7.89
N GLY A 222 -1.82 0.49 -7.99
CA GLY A 222 -2.20 -0.64 -7.15
C GLY A 222 -3.23 -0.27 -6.08
N TYR A 223 -3.51 -1.21 -5.18
CA TYR A 223 -4.47 -0.99 -4.09
C TYR A 223 -3.90 -0.02 -3.05
N MET A 224 -4.67 1.03 -2.77
CA MET A 224 -4.40 2.01 -1.73
C MET A 224 -5.40 1.87 -0.59
N THR A 225 -4.94 2.00 0.66
CA THR A 225 -5.83 2.05 1.82
C THR A 225 -6.52 3.41 1.86
N ARG A 226 -7.86 3.42 1.92
CA ARG A 226 -8.69 4.64 1.97
C ARG A 226 -9.23 4.91 3.35
N ASP A 227 -9.60 3.86 4.06
CA ASP A 227 -10.02 3.94 5.45
C ASP A 227 -9.73 2.62 6.16
N TYR A 228 -9.77 2.63 7.48
CA TYR A 228 -9.41 1.47 8.28
C TYR A 228 -10.05 1.48 9.67
N ARG A 229 -10.18 0.31 10.28
CA ARG A 229 -10.59 0.16 11.68
C ARG A 229 -9.68 -0.84 12.38
N SER A 230 -9.18 -0.47 13.54
CA SER A 230 -8.55 -1.42 14.46
C SER A 230 -9.61 -2.40 14.95
N LEU A 231 -9.29 -3.69 14.95
CA LEU A 231 -10.18 -4.74 15.39
C LEU A 231 -9.69 -5.31 16.72
N GLU A 232 -10.64 -5.72 17.56
CA GLU A 232 -10.32 -6.51 18.73
C GLU A 232 -9.96 -7.94 18.33
N ARG A 233 -8.96 -8.49 19.01
CA ARG A 233 -8.56 -9.88 18.82
C ARG A 233 -9.52 -10.80 19.60
N PRO A 234 -10.04 -11.88 18.99
CA PRO A 234 -10.81 -12.87 19.72
C PRO A 234 -9.99 -13.46 20.87
N VAL A 235 -10.56 -13.47 22.08
CA VAL A 235 -9.83 -13.88 23.30
C VAL A 235 -9.67 -15.40 23.40
N ASN A 236 -10.45 -16.19 22.64
CA ASN A 236 -10.41 -17.66 22.68
C ASN A 236 -10.65 -18.25 21.29
N GLN A 237 -9.60 -18.73 20.62
CA GLN A 237 -9.71 -19.77 19.60
C GLN A 237 -8.71 -20.87 19.95
N PRO A 238 -9.11 -22.16 19.97
CA PRO A 238 -8.17 -23.26 20.09
C PRO A 238 -7.24 -23.22 18.87
N ASN A 239 -5.94 -23.26 19.13
CA ASN A 239 -4.95 -23.19 18.07
C ASN A 239 -5.11 -24.44 17.18
N ALA A 240 -5.07 -24.32 15.85
CA ALA A 240 -5.15 -25.47 14.95
C ALA A 240 -4.03 -26.50 15.20
N ALA A 241 -2.93 -26.07 15.83
CA ALA A 241 -1.85 -26.93 16.32
C ALA A 241 -2.30 -27.93 17.41
N GLU A 242 -3.33 -27.61 18.21
CA GLU A 242 -3.84 -28.50 19.26
C GLU A 242 -4.81 -29.55 18.70
N SER A 243 -5.45 -29.28 17.55
CA SER A 243 -6.37 -30.24 16.89
C SER A 243 -5.64 -31.43 16.29
N HIS A 244 -4.45 -31.24 15.71
CA HIS A 244 -3.66 -32.34 15.16
C HIS A 244 -3.01 -33.19 16.26
N ALA A 245 -2.51 -32.56 17.34
CA ALA A 245 -1.92 -33.29 18.46
C ALA A 245 -2.94 -34.14 19.24
N ALA A 246 -4.20 -33.69 19.32
CA ALA A 246 -5.28 -34.45 19.96
C ALA A 246 -5.78 -35.64 19.11
N GLN A 247 -5.69 -35.55 17.78
CA GLN A 247 -6.05 -36.66 16.89
C GLN A 247 -4.97 -37.75 16.84
N GLU A 248 -3.69 -37.38 16.81
CA GLU A 248 -2.58 -38.36 16.83
C GLU A 248 -2.44 -39.13 18.16
N LEU A 249 -2.92 -38.58 19.28
CA LEU A 249 -2.90 -39.27 20.58
C LEU A 249 -4.06 -40.25 20.79
N SER A 250 -5.09 -40.26 19.92
CA SER A 250 -6.26 -41.13 20.09
C SER A 250 -6.27 -42.38 19.19
N GLU A 251 -5.50 -42.40 18.10
CA GLU A 251 -5.36 -43.58 17.23
C GLU A 251 -4.05 -44.32 17.53
N SER A 252 -4.02 -45.05 18.66
CA SER A 252 -3.10 -46.19 18.80
C SER A 252 -3.90 -47.48 18.57
N PRO A 253 -3.72 -48.19 17.43
CA PRO A 253 -4.32 -49.50 17.26
C PRO A 253 -3.54 -50.52 18.09
N ALA A 254 -4.23 -51.23 18.98
CA ALA A 254 -3.69 -52.39 19.67
C ALA A 254 -3.34 -53.50 18.65
N VAL A 255 -2.06 -53.84 18.54
CA VAL A 255 -1.55 -54.94 17.71
C VAL A 255 -1.65 -56.25 18.49
N PRO A 256 -2.29 -57.33 17.99
CA PRO A 256 -2.09 -58.65 18.55
C PRO A 256 -0.82 -59.29 17.95
N ALA A 257 -0.01 -59.87 18.83
CA ALA A 257 1.26 -60.52 18.51
C ALA A 257 1.09 -61.84 17.74
N ILE A 258 1.86 -62.02 16.66
CA ILE A 258 2.09 -63.31 15.99
C ILE A 258 3.61 -63.49 15.77
N VAL A 259 4.09 -64.67 16.18
CA VAL A 259 5.47 -65.19 16.20
C VAL A 259 5.89 -65.64 14.77
N PRO A 260 7.19 -65.59 14.39
CA PRO A 260 7.62 -65.80 13.01
C PRO A 260 7.90 -67.28 12.70
N ASP A 261 7.66 -67.70 11.45
CA ASP A 261 8.36 -68.84 10.85
C ASP A 261 8.48 -68.70 9.32
N ASP A 262 9.70 -68.98 8.85
CA ASP A 262 10.40 -69.05 7.55
C ASP A 262 9.77 -68.75 6.14
N PRO A 263 10.62 -68.42 5.13
CA PRO A 263 10.27 -67.88 3.81
C PRO A 263 10.07 -68.98 2.73
N PRO A 264 9.57 -68.64 1.52
CA PRO A 264 10.51 -68.55 0.39
C PRO A 264 10.13 -67.64 -0.80
N ALA A 265 11.15 -67.44 -1.64
CA ALA A 265 11.16 -67.34 -3.11
C ALA A 265 10.90 -65.99 -3.82
N ILE A 266 11.99 -65.56 -4.45
CA ILE A 266 12.18 -64.59 -5.54
C ILE A 266 11.44 -65.05 -6.80
N LEU A 267 10.77 -64.13 -7.50
CA LEU A 267 10.56 -64.17 -8.96
C LEU A 267 10.60 -62.74 -9.55
N ASP A 268 11.69 -62.47 -10.27
CA ASP A 268 11.87 -61.73 -11.52
C ASP A 268 10.93 -60.57 -11.93
N GLU A 269 11.50 -59.35 -11.85
CA GLU A 269 11.61 -58.27 -12.86
C GLU A 269 10.45 -57.83 -13.82
N PRO A 270 10.48 -56.56 -14.28
CA PRO A 270 9.30 -55.70 -14.37
C PRO A 270 8.72 -55.55 -15.79
N LEU A 271 7.45 -55.12 -15.88
CA LEU A 271 6.83 -54.67 -17.13
C LEU A 271 5.97 -53.40 -16.95
N PRO A 272 5.77 -52.61 -18.01
CA PRO A 272 6.10 -51.19 -18.05
C PRO A 272 4.90 -50.25 -17.89
N VAL A 273 5.14 -49.07 -17.30
CA VAL A 273 4.18 -47.97 -17.26
C VAL A 273 4.20 -47.23 -18.60
N LYS A 274 3.07 -47.26 -19.32
CA LYS A 274 2.81 -46.40 -20.49
C LYS A 274 2.48 -44.98 -20.02
N GLY A 275 3.22 -43.98 -20.50
CA GLY A 275 2.69 -42.63 -20.67
C GLY A 275 3.47 -41.43 -20.08
N ALA A 276 4.72 -41.56 -19.65
CA ALA A 276 5.55 -40.39 -19.33
C ALA A 276 6.42 -40.02 -20.54
N GLY A 277 6.05 -38.92 -21.21
CA GLY A 277 6.84 -38.33 -22.30
C GLY A 277 8.18 -37.80 -21.81
N SER A 278 9.23 -38.12 -22.56
CA SER A 278 10.65 -37.87 -22.28
C SER A 278 11.08 -36.41 -22.47
N GLY A 279 10.42 -35.47 -21.78
CA GLY A 279 10.79 -34.05 -21.79
C GLY A 279 10.81 -33.37 -20.43
N LEU A 280 10.36 -34.04 -19.37
CA LEU A 280 10.13 -33.41 -18.06
C LEU A 280 11.25 -33.67 -17.04
N MET A 281 12.04 -34.74 -17.19
CA MET A 281 13.08 -35.09 -16.21
C MET A 281 14.44 -34.43 -16.45
N GLU A 282 14.64 -33.75 -17.59
CA GLU A 282 15.90 -33.04 -17.89
C GLU A 282 15.87 -31.54 -17.50
N LYS A 283 14.69 -31.00 -17.16
CA LYS A 283 14.54 -29.65 -16.57
C LYS A 283 14.58 -29.63 -15.05
N VAL A 284 14.26 -30.76 -14.39
CA VAL A 284 14.26 -30.84 -12.91
C VAL A 284 15.68 -30.95 -12.35
N ARG A 285 16.64 -31.53 -13.09
CA ARG A 285 18.04 -31.66 -12.64
C ARG A 285 18.87 -30.37 -12.73
N ARG A 286 18.34 -29.29 -13.32
CA ARG A 286 19.08 -28.02 -13.46
C ARG A 286 18.68 -26.93 -12.44
N CYS A 287 17.70 -27.20 -11.57
CA CYS A 287 17.24 -26.25 -10.56
C CYS A 287 17.64 -26.61 -9.12
N PHE A 288 18.15 -27.81 -8.86
CA PHE A 288 18.63 -28.24 -7.54
C PHE A 288 20.00 -28.93 -7.72
N GLY A 289 21.07 -28.15 -7.62
CA GLY A 289 22.42 -28.55 -8.01
C GLY A 289 22.98 -29.75 -7.24
N TRP A 290 23.00 -30.90 -7.90
CA TRP A 290 23.88 -32.06 -7.70
C TRP A 290 24.39 -32.50 -9.07
#